data_AF-A0A0G8AXC5-F1
#
_entry.id   AF-A0A0G8AXC5-F1
#
_cell.length_a   1.000
_cell.length_b   1.000
_cell.length_c   1.000
_cell.angle_alpha   90.00
_cell.angle_beta   90.00
_cell.angle_gamma   90.00
#
_symmetry.space_group_name_H-M   'P 1'
#
loop_
_entity.id
_entity.type
_entity.pdbx_description
1 polymer ?
#
loop_
_entity_poly.entity_id
_entity_poly.type
_entity_poly.pdbx_seq_one_letter_code
_entity_poly.pdbx_strand_id
1 'polypeptide(L)'
;MATPLLPATEGFGVDLDLLNGNLVNLAILIPVLVWFLKGFLGGILSRRREAILQDLNEAESRLSAATNQLEKAQAELAAARETARTILRDGQARADAIRAEGEQRTIAEMARLQDEAKADTDSEARRISNELRRSTAEQAIALTLQDLPDALSPKKQAKLLEATINSLG
;
A
#
# COMPACT_ATOMS: atom_id res chain seq x y z
N MET A 1 18.34 -81.34 80.30
CA MET A 1 16.93 -81.73 80.39
C MET A 1 16.21 -81.15 79.20
N ALA A 2 15.58 -82.02 78.42
CA ALA A 2 15.00 -81.74 77.12
C ALA A 2 13.52 -81.37 77.25
N THR A 3 13.05 -80.40 76.47
CA THR A 3 11.79 -80.53 75.71
C THR A 3 11.73 -79.44 74.64
N PRO A 4 11.63 -79.78 73.35
CA PRO A 4 11.34 -78.83 72.28
C PRO A 4 9.82 -78.66 72.15
N LEU A 5 9.33 -77.43 72.04
CA LEU A 5 7.94 -77.15 71.70
C LEU A 5 7.81 -77.09 70.17
N LEU A 6 7.16 -78.12 69.62
CA LEU A 6 6.74 -78.20 68.21
C LEU A 6 5.74 -77.06 67.90
N PRO A 7 5.78 -76.46 66.69
CA PRO A 7 4.73 -75.56 66.25
C PRO A 7 3.45 -76.38 66.02
N ALA A 8 2.37 -75.98 66.69
CA ALA A 8 1.04 -76.48 66.38
C ALA A 8 0.68 -76.04 64.96
N THR A 9 0.66 -76.99 64.03
CA THR A 9 0.01 -76.81 62.74
C THR A 9 -1.50 -76.74 63.01
N GLU A 10 -2.04 -75.53 63.12
CA GLU A 10 -3.48 -75.30 63.07
C GLU A 10 -3.95 -75.75 61.69
N GLY A 11 -4.48 -76.97 61.62
CA GLY A 11 -5.16 -77.46 60.44
C GLY A 11 -6.38 -76.59 60.18
N PHE A 12 -6.48 -76.03 58.98
CA PHE A 12 -7.71 -75.44 58.48
C PHE A 12 -8.81 -76.52 58.47
N GLY A 13 -9.59 -76.58 59.53
CA GLY A 13 -10.88 -77.27 59.55
C GLY A 13 -11.86 -76.48 58.71
N VAL A 14 -12.21 -76.98 57.53
CA VAL A 14 -13.22 -76.36 56.67
C VAL A 14 -14.58 -76.89 57.11
N ASP A 15 -15.28 -76.15 57.96
CA ASP A 15 -16.66 -76.45 58.34
C ASP A 15 -17.59 -76.27 57.13
N LEU A 16 -17.93 -77.39 56.49
CA LEU A 16 -18.81 -77.43 55.31
C LEU A 16 -20.26 -77.01 55.60
N ASP A 17 -20.64 -76.86 56.88
CA ASP A 17 -21.94 -76.35 57.30
C ASP A 17 -22.09 -74.84 57.05
N LEU A 18 -20.99 -74.07 57.14
CA LEU A 18 -20.93 -72.68 56.68
C LEU A 18 -21.03 -72.57 55.15
N LEU A 19 -20.72 -73.67 54.44
CA LEU A 19 -20.64 -73.75 52.99
C LEU A 19 -21.89 -74.33 52.33
N ASN A 20 -22.97 -74.64 53.06
CA ASN A 20 -24.17 -75.17 52.42
C ASN A 20 -25.24 -74.08 52.22
N GLY A 21 -25.69 -73.43 53.30
CA GLY A 21 -26.67 -72.34 53.22
C GLY A 21 -26.11 -71.03 52.62
N ASN A 22 -24.89 -70.63 53.02
CA ASN A 22 -24.27 -69.39 52.56
C ASN A 22 -23.67 -69.51 51.15
N LEU A 23 -23.24 -70.72 50.74
CA LEU A 23 -22.71 -70.97 49.40
C LEU A 23 -23.80 -70.91 48.33
N VAL A 24 -25.02 -71.39 48.61
CA VAL A 24 -26.15 -71.24 47.68
C VAL A 24 -26.49 -69.75 47.48
N ASN A 25 -26.50 -68.96 48.55
CA ASN A 25 -26.69 -67.51 48.46
C ASN A 25 -25.56 -66.82 47.67
N LEU A 26 -24.30 -67.20 47.93
CA LEU A 26 -23.14 -66.66 47.20
C LEU A 26 -23.13 -67.08 45.72
N ALA A 27 -23.53 -68.32 45.42
CA ALA A 27 -23.61 -68.86 44.07
C ALA A 27 -24.69 -68.18 43.23
N ILE A 28 -25.76 -67.66 43.85
CA ILE A 28 -26.77 -66.83 43.18
C ILE A 28 -26.31 -65.37 43.09
N LEU A 29 -25.66 -64.85 44.14
CA LEU A 29 -25.21 -63.46 44.21
C LEU A 29 -24.10 -63.15 43.20
N ILE A 30 -23.12 -64.04 43.01
CA ILE A 30 -21.99 -63.81 42.12
C ILE A 30 -22.43 -63.60 40.65
N PRO A 31 -23.26 -64.47 40.04
CA PRO A 31 -23.73 -64.27 38.67
C PRO A 31 -24.52 -62.97 38.49
N VAL A 32 -25.40 -62.64 39.45
CA VAL A 32 -26.18 -61.39 39.42
C VAL A 32 -25.26 -60.17 39.50
N LEU A 33 -24.27 -60.21 40.40
CA LEU A 33 -23.29 -59.13 40.56
C LEU A 33 -22.42 -58.98 39.32
N VAL A 34 -21.91 -60.07 38.73
CA VAL A 34 -21.10 -60.03 37.52
C VAL A 34 -21.89 -59.46 36.34
N TRP A 35 -23.16 -59.85 36.18
CA TRP A 35 -24.02 -59.32 35.12
C TRP A 35 -24.26 -57.81 35.28
N PHE A 36 -24.55 -57.36 36.51
CA PHE A 36 -24.76 -55.94 36.81
C PHE A 36 -23.48 -55.11 36.65
N LEU A 37 -22.35 -55.57 37.21
CA LEU A 37 -21.05 -54.88 37.10
C LEU A 37 -20.58 -54.79 35.66
N LYS A 38 -20.77 -55.83 34.83
CA LYS A 38 -20.41 -55.80 33.41
C LYS A 38 -21.16 -54.70 32.65
N GLY A 39 -22.45 -54.51 32.92
CA GLY A 39 -23.25 -53.43 32.32
C GLY A 39 -22.81 -52.04 32.80
N PHE A 40 -22.65 -51.87 34.11
CA PHE A 40 -22.27 -50.59 34.72
C PHE A 40 -20.85 -50.15 34.31
N LEU A 41 -19.85 -51.01 34.49
CA LEU A 41 -18.45 -50.71 34.15
C LEU A 41 -18.25 -50.62 32.64
N GLY A 42 -18.90 -51.49 31.85
CA GLY A 42 -18.85 -51.46 30.39
C GLY A 42 -19.40 -50.16 29.81
N GLY A 43 -20.50 -49.64 30.39
CA GLY A 43 -21.08 -48.35 29.99
C GLY A 43 -20.16 -47.16 30.28
N ILE A 44 -19.53 -47.13 31.47
CA ILE A 44 -18.60 -46.05 31.85
C ILE A 44 -17.33 -46.08 30.99
N LEU A 45 -16.73 -47.25 30.79
CA LEU A 45 -15.53 -47.39 29.94
C LEU A 45 -15.84 -47.05 28.48
N SER A 46 -16.99 -47.47 27.96
CA SER A 46 -17.39 -47.16 26.57
C SER A 46 -17.57 -45.65 26.38
N ARG A 47 -18.26 -44.97 27.31
CA ARG A 47 -18.40 -43.50 27.28
C ARG A 47 -17.06 -42.79 27.36
N ARG A 48 -16.14 -43.23 28.23
CA ARG A 48 -14.79 -42.64 28.31
C ARG A 48 -14.00 -42.87 27.02
N ARG A 49 -14.06 -44.07 26.45
CA ARG A 49 -13.40 -44.37 25.18
C ARG A 49 -13.95 -43.49 24.06
N GLU A 50 -15.26 -43.34 23.97
CA GLU A 50 -15.92 -42.52 22.96
C GLU A 50 -15.55 -41.04 23.12
N ALA A 51 -15.55 -40.51 24.34
CA ALA A 51 -15.10 -39.15 24.62
C ALA A 51 -13.63 -38.92 24.21
N ILE A 52 -12.72 -39.84 24.55
CA ILE A 52 -11.31 -39.73 24.16
C ILE A 52 -11.14 -39.78 22.63
N LEU A 53 -11.89 -40.65 21.94
CA LEU A 53 -11.85 -40.72 20.48
C LEU A 53 -12.41 -39.44 19.83
N GLN A 54 -13.48 -38.89 20.41
CA GLN A 54 -14.04 -37.61 19.97
C GLN A 54 -13.02 -36.48 20.17
N ASP A 55 -12.43 -36.36 21.34
CA ASP A 55 -11.44 -35.33 21.66
C ASP A 55 -10.21 -35.44 20.73
N LEU A 56 -9.76 -36.67 20.44
CA LEU A 56 -8.63 -36.91 19.54
C LEU A 56 -8.97 -36.51 18.10
N ASN A 57 -10.13 -36.92 17.58
CA ASN A 57 -10.58 -36.54 16.24
C ASN A 57 -10.77 -35.03 16.12
N GLU A 58 -11.31 -34.39 17.15
CA GLU A 58 -11.48 -32.94 17.16
C GLU A 58 -10.12 -32.21 17.21
N ALA A 59 -9.17 -32.70 18.00
CA ALA A 59 -7.81 -32.16 18.03
C ALA A 59 -7.11 -32.32 16.67
N GLU A 60 -7.23 -33.48 16.01
CA GLU A 60 -6.66 -33.72 14.69
C GLU A 60 -7.30 -32.84 13.61
N SER A 61 -8.63 -32.70 13.63
CA SER A 61 -9.35 -31.81 12.73
C SER A 61 -8.94 -30.34 12.91
N ARG A 62 -8.82 -29.87 14.16
CA ARG A 62 -8.35 -28.52 14.48
C ARG A 62 -6.91 -28.29 14.05
N LEU A 63 -6.03 -29.28 14.26
CA LEU A 63 -4.64 -29.23 13.80
C LEU A 63 -4.60 -29.08 12.27
N SER A 64 -5.28 -29.97 11.54
CA SER A 64 -5.35 -29.95 10.08
C SER A 64 -5.93 -28.64 9.54
N ALA A 65 -6.98 -28.12 10.16
CA ALA A 65 -7.55 -26.83 9.79
C ALA A 65 -6.54 -25.69 10.01
N ALA A 66 -5.84 -25.68 11.14
CA ALA A 66 -4.84 -24.66 11.47
C ALA A 66 -3.62 -24.73 10.54
N THR A 67 -3.13 -25.93 10.20
CA THR A 67 -2.02 -26.07 9.24
C THR A 67 -2.42 -25.60 7.85
N ASN A 68 -3.61 -25.97 7.38
CA ASN A 68 -4.13 -25.50 6.09
C ASN A 68 -4.31 -23.97 6.04
N GLN A 69 -4.79 -23.38 7.14
CA GLN A 69 -4.90 -21.92 7.25
C GLN A 69 -3.52 -21.24 7.28
N LEU A 70 -2.55 -21.83 7.97
CA LEU A 70 -1.19 -21.32 8.01
C LEU A 70 -0.54 -21.34 6.63
N GLU A 71 -0.67 -22.45 5.89
CA GLU A 71 -0.14 -22.57 4.52
C GLU A 71 -0.75 -21.53 3.59
N LYS A 72 -2.08 -21.34 3.64
CA LYS A 72 -2.76 -20.29 2.87
C LYS A 72 -2.26 -18.90 3.23
N ALA A 73 -2.18 -18.59 4.52
CA ALA A 73 -1.69 -17.28 4.99
C ALA A 73 -0.23 -17.03 4.57
N GLN A 74 0.62 -18.06 4.58
CA GLN A 74 1.99 -17.96 4.10
C GLN A 74 2.06 -17.71 2.58
N ALA A 75 1.22 -18.39 1.80
CA ALA A 75 1.13 -18.18 0.36
C ALA A 75 0.64 -16.75 0.02
N GLU A 76 -0.40 -16.29 0.71
CA GLU A 76 -0.92 -14.92 0.58
C GLU A 76 0.13 -13.87 0.97
N LEU A 77 0.87 -14.10 2.07
CA LEU A 77 1.96 -13.22 2.49
C LEU A 77 3.08 -13.17 1.45
N ALA A 78 3.44 -14.30 0.85
CA ALA A 78 4.46 -14.35 -0.20
C ALA A 78 4.01 -13.56 -1.45
N ALA A 79 2.76 -13.75 -1.89
CA ALA A 79 2.18 -13.00 -2.99
C ALA A 79 2.12 -11.49 -2.69
N ALA A 80 1.68 -11.10 -1.49
CA ALA A 80 1.61 -9.71 -1.06
C ALA A 80 3.00 -9.04 -1.06
N ARG A 81 4.04 -9.75 -0.61
CA ARG A 81 5.43 -9.27 -0.64
C ARG A 81 5.93 -9.04 -2.06
N GLU A 82 5.59 -9.92 -3.00
CA GLU A 82 6.01 -9.76 -4.39
C GLU A 82 5.27 -8.61 -5.08
N THR A 83 3.97 -8.47 -4.83
CA THR A 83 3.19 -7.30 -5.27
C THR A 83 3.77 -6.00 -4.70
N ALA A 84 4.10 -5.97 -3.41
CA ALA A 84 4.71 -4.80 -2.78
C ALA A 84 6.06 -4.43 -3.43
N ARG A 85 6.92 -5.41 -3.73
CA ARG A 85 8.18 -5.17 -4.46
C ARG A 85 7.93 -4.62 -5.86
N THR A 86 6.93 -5.14 -6.55
CA THR A 86 6.56 -4.67 -7.90
C THR A 86 6.07 -3.22 -7.84
N ILE A 87 5.19 -2.88 -6.89
CA ILE A 87 4.71 -1.51 -6.68
C ILE A 87 5.88 -0.55 -6.39
N LEU A 88 6.85 -0.97 -5.56
CA LEU A 88 8.02 -0.14 -5.27
C LEU A 88 8.89 0.10 -6.50
N ARG A 89 9.16 -0.94 -7.30
CA ARG A 89 9.92 -0.82 -8.55
C ARG A 89 9.20 0.07 -9.56
N ASP A 90 7.91 -0.15 -9.76
CA ASP A 90 7.09 0.64 -10.68
C ASP A 90 7.00 2.09 -10.22
N GLY A 91 6.85 2.32 -8.91
CA GLY A 91 6.83 3.65 -8.31
C GLY A 91 8.13 4.41 -8.54
N GLN A 92 9.28 3.76 -8.36
CA GLN A 92 10.59 4.34 -8.65
C GLN A 92 10.74 4.68 -10.14
N ALA A 93 10.44 3.72 -11.02
CA ALA A 93 10.52 3.94 -12.47
C ALA A 93 9.60 5.08 -12.95
N ARG A 94 8.38 5.17 -12.42
CA ARG A 94 7.46 6.28 -12.73
C ARG A 94 7.96 7.61 -12.19
N ALA A 95 8.51 7.65 -10.97
CA ALA A 95 9.06 8.86 -10.41
C ALA A 95 10.23 9.39 -11.26
N ASP A 96 11.12 8.50 -11.71
CA ASP A 96 12.25 8.85 -12.57
C ASP A 96 11.77 9.33 -13.94
N ALA A 97 10.78 8.67 -14.54
CA ALA A 97 10.16 9.11 -15.79
C ALA A 97 9.52 10.49 -15.66
N ILE A 98 8.76 10.76 -14.60
CA ILE A 98 8.13 12.07 -14.34
C ILE A 98 9.20 13.15 -14.15
N ARG A 99 10.31 12.87 -13.46
CA ARG A 99 11.41 13.84 -13.31
C ARG A 99 12.02 14.17 -14.67
N ALA A 100 12.38 13.16 -15.46
CA ALA A 100 12.98 13.36 -16.77
C ALA A 100 12.03 14.11 -17.74
N GLU A 101 10.75 13.74 -17.75
CA GLU A 101 9.73 14.43 -18.55
C GLU A 101 9.50 15.87 -18.07
N GLY A 102 9.47 16.08 -16.75
CA GLY A 102 9.35 17.40 -16.13
C GLY A 102 10.50 18.32 -16.51
N GLU A 103 11.75 17.82 -16.41
CA GLU A 103 12.94 18.56 -16.83
C GLU A 103 12.90 18.94 -18.31
N GLN A 104 12.56 17.99 -19.20
CA GLN A 104 12.45 18.27 -20.62
C GLN A 104 11.35 19.31 -20.93
N ARG A 105 10.19 19.19 -20.29
CA ARG A 105 9.10 20.16 -20.44
C ARG A 105 9.52 21.55 -19.94
N THR A 106 10.18 21.64 -18.79
CA THR A 106 10.68 22.91 -18.26
C THR A 106 11.70 23.53 -19.20
N ILE A 107 12.63 22.76 -19.76
CA ILE A 107 13.62 23.27 -20.74
C ILE A 107 12.91 23.81 -21.99
N ALA A 108 11.95 23.06 -22.54
CA ALA A 108 11.19 23.47 -23.72
C ALA A 108 10.38 24.75 -23.45
N GLU A 109 9.73 24.84 -22.30
CA GLU A 109 8.94 26.01 -21.91
C GLU A 109 9.83 27.24 -21.67
N MET A 110 11.00 27.06 -21.03
CA MET A 110 11.97 28.14 -20.84
C MET A 110 12.52 28.66 -22.17
N ALA A 111 12.78 27.77 -23.13
CA ALA A 111 13.21 28.17 -24.48
C ALA A 111 12.11 28.99 -25.18
N ARG A 112 10.87 28.50 -25.14
CA ARG A 112 9.71 29.19 -25.70
C ARG A 112 9.50 30.56 -25.06
N LEU A 113 9.57 30.65 -23.73
CA LEU A 113 9.43 31.90 -22.98
C LEU A 113 10.54 32.89 -23.33
N GLN A 114 11.78 32.41 -23.50
CA GLN A 114 12.90 33.26 -23.91
C GLN A 114 12.69 33.82 -25.33
N ASP A 115 12.19 33.02 -26.26
CA ASP A 115 11.91 33.47 -27.62
C ASP A 115 10.74 34.45 -27.66
N GLU A 116 9.70 34.20 -26.87
CA GLU A 116 8.56 35.12 -26.71
C GLU A 116 9.01 36.46 -26.11
N ALA A 117 9.83 36.44 -25.06
CA ALA A 117 10.37 37.66 -24.45
C ALA A 117 11.27 38.47 -25.39
N LYS A 118 12.09 37.79 -26.22
CA LYS A 118 12.89 38.46 -27.26
C LYS A 118 12.01 39.12 -28.31
N ALA A 119 11.00 38.40 -28.81
CA ALA A 119 10.07 38.93 -29.80
C ALA A 119 9.27 40.13 -29.27
N ASP A 120 8.81 40.06 -28.01
CA ASP A 120 8.10 41.15 -27.36
C ASP A 120 8.99 42.39 -27.20
N THR A 121 10.22 42.20 -26.69
CA THR A 121 11.22 43.27 -26.55
C THR A 121 11.54 43.93 -27.90
N ASP A 122 11.74 43.14 -28.95
CA ASP A 122 12.01 43.67 -30.29
C ASP A 122 10.81 44.47 -30.84
N SER A 123 9.58 44.00 -30.57
CA SER A 123 8.37 44.70 -30.98
C SER A 123 8.22 46.04 -30.26
N GLU A 124 8.50 46.08 -28.97
CA GLU A 124 8.40 47.28 -28.15
C GLU A 124 9.53 48.27 -28.48
N ALA A 125 10.76 47.78 -28.74
CA ALA A 125 11.87 48.61 -29.21
C ALA A 125 11.54 49.30 -30.55
N ARG A 126 10.90 48.58 -31.49
CA ARG A 126 10.42 49.16 -32.75
C ARG A 126 9.35 50.21 -32.51
N ARG A 127 8.41 49.95 -31.59
CA ARG A 127 7.34 50.88 -31.22
C ARG A 127 7.91 52.17 -30.63
N ILE A 128 8.82 52.06 -29.65
CA ILE A 128 9.50 53.21 -29.03
C ILE A 128 10.33 53.98 -30.07
N SER A 129 11.06 53.28 -30.94
CA SER A 129 11.86 53.94 -31.99
C SER A 129 10.97 54.73 -32.96
N ASN A 130 9.79 54.21 -33.32
CA ASN A 130 8.88 54.91 -34.20
C ASN A 130 8.27 56.15 -33.53
N GLU A 131 7.89 56.03 -32.25
CA GLU A 131 7.38 57.15 -31.47
C GLU A 131 8.44 58.26 -31.31
N LEU A 132 9.68 57.88 -30.99
CA LEU A 132 10.80 58.82 -30.88
C LEU A 132 11.09 59.53 -32.20
N ARG A 133 11.09 58.81 -33.33
CA ARG A 133 11.25 59.41 -34.66
C ARG A 133 10.16 60.43 -34.97
N ARG A 134 8.91 60.10 -34.64
CA ARG A 134 7.77 61.00 -34.83
C ARG A 134 7.91 62.25 -33.97
N SER A 135 8.18 62.11 -32.68
CA SER A 135 8.38 63.25 -31.77
C SER A 135 9.55 64.14 -32.19
N THR A 136 10.66 63.53 -32.64
CA THR A 136 11.82 64.28 -33.15
C THR A 136 11.47 65.06 -34.41
N ALA A 137 10.70 64.46 -35.34
CA ALA A 137 10.24 65.14 -36.55
C ALA A 137 9.30 66.31 -36.22
N GLU A 138 8.35 66.12 -35.30
CA GLU A 138 7.44 67.17 -34.83
C GLU A 138 8.21 68.33 -34.19
N GLN A 139 9.20 68.06 -33.33
CA GLN A 139 10.06 69.07 -32.72
C GLN A 139 10.94 69.80 -33.75
N ALA A 140 11.52 69.08 -34.71
CA ALA A 140 12.32 69.67 -35.78
C ALA A 140 11.49 70.61 -36.67
N ILE A 141 10.24 70.22 -36.99
CA ILE A 141 9.30 71.08 -37.70
C ILE A 141 8.97 72.32 -36.86
N ALA A 142 8.69 72.16 -35.56
CA ALA A 142 8.37 73.28 -34.67
C ALA A 142 9.52 74.29 -34.54
N LEU A 143 10.76 73.82 -34.39
CA LEU A 143 11.97 74.64 -34.41
C LEU A 143 12.13 75.36 -35.76
N THR A 144 11.99 74.63 -36.87
CA THR A 144 12.11 75.21 -38.20
C THR A 144 11.05 76.28 -38.45
N LEU A 145 9.80 76.08 -37.99
CA LEU A 145 8.73 77.08 -38.09
C LEU A 145 8.99 78.31 -37.22
N GLN A 146 9.67 78.15 -36.09
CA GLN A 146 10.06 79.26 -35.20
C GLN A 146 11.20 80.09 -35.81
N ASP A 147 12.17 79.46 -36.46
CA ASP A 147 13.30 80.11 -37.13
C ASP A 147 12.96 80.59 -38.57
N LEU A 148 11.82 80.15 -39.12
CA LEU A 148 11.36 80.48 -40.47
C LEU A 148 11.25 81.99 -40.75
N PRO A 149 10.71 82.83 -39.85
CA PRO A 149 10.58 84.28 -40.07
C PRO A 149 11.94 84.96 -40.29
N ASP A 150 12.96 84.55 -39.54
CA ASP A 150 14.32 85.10 -39.64
C ASP A 150 15.07 84.54 -40.86
N ALA A 151 14.75 83.32 -41.31
CA ALA A 151 15.36 82.70 -42.48
C ALA A 151 14.78 83.17 -43.83
N LEU A 152 13.56 83.74 -43.84
CA LEU A 152 12.81 84.14 -45.04
C LEU A 152 13.14 85.59 -45.49
N SER A 153 14.36 85.81 -46.00
CA SER A 153 14.71 87.10 -46.62
C SER A 153 13.94 87.34 -47.96
N PRO A 154 13.66 88.59 -48.36
CA PRO A 154 12.96 88.92 -49.62
C PRO A 154 13.59 88.30 -50.87
N LYS A 155 14.93 88.14 -50.88
CA LYS A 155 15.68 87.49 -51.98
C LYS A 155 15.40 85.98 -52.10
N LYS A 156 15.14 85.29 -50.99
CA LYS A 156 14.83 83.84 -51.01
C LYS A 156 13.38 83.59 -51.43
N GLN A 157 12.45 84.44 -51.01
CA GLN A 157 11.05 84.40 -51.47
C GLN A 157 10.91 84.57 -52.99
N ALA A 158 11.61 85.54 -53.58
CA ALA A 158 11.60 85.74 -55.03
C ALA A 158 12.11 84.50 -55.79
N LYS A 159 13.17 83.86 -55.29
CA LYS A 159 13.76 82.65 -55.87
C LYS A 159 12.85 81.42 -55.76
N LEU A 160 12.08 81.31 -54.67
CA LEU A 160 11.07 80.25 -54.49
C LEU A 160 9.87 80.45 -55.43
N LEU A 161 9.40 81.68 -55.60
CA LEU A 161 8.33 82.02 -56.55
C LEU A 161 8.73 81.65 -57.98
N GLU A 162 9.95 82.01 -58.40
CA GLU A 162 10.46 81.69 -59.74
C GLU A 162 10.64 80.18 -59.96
N ALA A 163 11.11 79.43 -58.95
CA ALA A 163 11.19 77.97 -59.02
C ALA A 163 9.81 77.29 -59.09
N THR A 164 8.81 77.83 -58.38
CA THR A 164 7.44 77.29 -58.41
C THR A 164 6.79 77.53 -59.77
N ILE A 165 7.00 78.72 -60.35
CA ILE A 165 6.53 79.06 -61.70
C ILE A 165 7.16 78.14 -62.76
N ASN A 166 8.46 77.86 -62.68
CA ASN A 166 9.14 76.93 -63.59
C ASN A 166 8.72 75.45 -63.42
N SER A 167 8.12 75.07 -62.29
CA SER A 167 7.61 73.71 -62.08
C SER A 167 6.15 73.51 -62.51
N LEU A 168 5.45 74.62 -62.79
CA LEU A 168 4.03 74.67 -63.17
C LEU A 168 3.80 75.10 -64.62
N GLY A 169 4.86 75.49 -65.34
CA GLY A 169 4.88 75.70 -66.80
C GLY A 169 5.65 74.59 -67.50
#